data_AF-A0A8K0M7S4-F1
#
_entry.id   AF-A0A8K0M7S4-F1
#
_cell.length_a   1.000
_cell.length_b   1.000
_cell.length_c   1.000
_cell.angle_alpha   90.00
_cell.angle_beta   90.00
_cell.angle_gamma   90.00
#
_symmetry.space_group_name_H-M   'P 1'
#
loop_
_entity.id
_entity.type
_entity.pdbx_description
1 polymer ?
#
loop_
_entity_poly.entity_id
_entity_poly.type
_entity_poly.pdbx_seq_one_letter_code
_entity_poly.pdbx_strand_id
1 'polypeptide(L)'
;MAQMFPEEFDGIVAGAPAISFNNLTSWSGHFYPLTGSSTSSRFVPRDMWTVIHQDILDQCDGLDGYVDGILEDPMLCDYNPDGLVCAAGNGTTSCLTDAQATVVRSIFSALRDSSGRLVHPRMQPGSELGASQVYYGGAPFQYTTEWFRYVVFGDASWDPATLSSADIDLASQKNPFGIESFQGDLSKLRDGGSKLLHWHGLQDPIITSDISPRYYEHVASTMAQTPEELDDFYRFFRVSGTNHCSGGPGATFIGNQARSNATLDPDVNVLMAMVRWVEEGVAPDTIRGVAYVNQTKASGVVDFERKHCRYPYRNEYKGTGNPKSADSWECVPGRNGLKYL
;
A
#
# COMPACT_ATOMS: atom_id res chain seq x y z
N MET A 1 5.91 9.12 16.72
CA MET A 1 5.82 8.37 18.00
C MET A 1 6.90 7.32 18.09
N ALA A 2 6.75 6.14 17.46
CA ALA A 2 7.72 5.04 17.57
C ALA A 2 9.21 5.42 17.36
N GLN A 3 9.50 6.31 16.40
CA GLN A 3 10.88 6.73 16.09
C GLN A 3 11.45 7.81 17.04
N MET A 4 10.62 8.78 17.46
CA MET A 4 11.10 10.01 18.13
C MET A 4 10.69 10.13 19.60
N PHE A 5 9.55 9.54 19.96
CA PHE A 5 8.93 9.60 21.29
C PHE A 5 8.43 8.19 21.69
N PRO A 6 9.30 7.17 21.70
CA PRO A 6 8.91 5.79 21.97
C PRO A 6 8.34 5.59 23.38
N GLU A 7 8.71 6.44 24.34
CA GLU A 7 8.25 6.39 25.73
C GLU A 7 6.79 6.80 25.94
N GLU A 8 6.15 7.41 24.93
CA GLU A 8 4.76 7.88 25.07
C GLU A 8 3.72 6.75 24.93
N PHE A 9 4.12 5.58 24.41
CA PHE A 9 3.20 4.46 24.19
C PHE A 9 3.85 3.10 24.46
N ASP A 10 3.17 2.25 25.22
CA ASP A 10 3.53 0.84 25.38
C ASP A 10 3.14 0.00 24.15
N GLY A 11 2.12 0.45 23.39
CA GLY A 11 1.61 -0.24 22.21
C GLY A 11 1.13 0.73 21.13
N ILE A 12 1.57 0.53 19.88
CA ILE A 12 1.24 1.39 18.73
C ILE A 12 0.65 0.54 17.61
N VAL A 13 -0.56 0.91 17.16
CA VAL A 13 -1.15 0.38 15.92
C VAL A 13 -1.01 1.43 14.81
N ALA A 14 -0.21 1.15 13.78
CA ALA A 14 0.03 2.05 12.66
C ALA A 14 -0.51 1.44 11.36
N GLY A 15 -1.60 2.00 10.82
CA GLY A 15 -2.24 1.55 9.59
C GLY A 15 -1.96 2.46 8.40
N ALA A 16 -1.61 1.88 7.24
CA ALA A 16 -1.36 2.58 5.97
C ALA A 16 -0.58 3.91 6.18
N PRO A 17 0.62 3.86 6.78
CA PRO A 17 1.25 5.05 7.31
C PRO A 17 1.80 5.95 6.20
N ALA A 18 1.58 7.26 6.32
CA ALA A 18 2.17 8.30 5.46
C ALA A 18 3.64 8.60 5.80
N ILE A 19 4.44 7.55 5.94
CA ILE A 19 5.90 7.62 6.11
C ILE A 19 6.59 7.92 4.77
N SER A 20 7.85 8.31 4.85
CA SER A 20 8.56 8.94 3.74
C SER A 20 7.79 10.15 3.19
N PHE A 21 7.26 11.00 4.09
CA PHE A 21 6.22 11.97 3.75
C PHE A 21 6.56 12.92 2.59
N ASN A 22 7.79 13.46 2.52
CA ASN A 22 8.14 14.37 1.41
C ASN A 22 8.22 13.60 0.07
N ASN A 23 8.74 12.37 0.10
CA ASN A 23 8.79 11.52 -1.09
C ASN A 23 7.40 11.02 -1.49
N LEU A 24 6.54 10.68 -0.52
CA LEU A 24 5.14 10.33 -0.75
C LEU A 24 4.41 11.50 -1.40
N THR A 25 4.57 12.71 -0.86
CA THR A 25 3.94 13.91 -1.41
C THR A 25 4.43 14.21 -2.82
N SER A 26 5.73 14.06 -3.07
CA SER A 26 6.34 14.14 -4.40
C SER A 26 5.76 13.10 -5.36
N TRP A 27 5.64 11.85 -4.90
CA TRP A 27 5.04 10.76 -5.66
C TRP A 27 3.55 10.98 -5.93
N SER A 28 2.77 11.47 -4.99
CA SER A 28 1.36 11.80 -5.25
C SER A 28 1.22 12.89 -6.32
N GLY A 29 2.15 13.86 -6.35
CA GLY A 29 2.14 14.94 -7.35
C GLY A 29 2.59 14.52 -8.74
N HIS A 30 3.53 13.57 -8.86
CA HIS A 30 4.14 13.21 -10.14
C HIS A 30 3.14 12.63 -11.15
N PHE A 31 2.02 12.09 -10.68
CA PHE A 31 0.98 11.52 -11.54
C PHE A 31 0.32 12.56 -12.47
N TYR A 32 0.21 13.82 -12.06
CA TYR A 32 -0.42 14.84 -12.91
C TYR A 32 0.47 15.25 -14.10
N PRO A 33 1.76 15.60 -13.94
CA PRO A 33 2.67 15.78 -15.07
C PRO A 33 2.76 14.53 -15.98
N LEU A 34 2.64 13.33 -15.40
CA LEU A 34 2.67 12.05 -16.13
C LEU A 34 1.43 11.83 -17.00
N THR A 35 0.23 12.01 -16.46
CA THR A 35 -1.05 11.78 -17.16
C THR A 35 -1.45 12.96 -18.05
N GLY A 36 -1.18 14.19 -17.57
CA GLY A 36 -1.71 15.43 -18.13
C GLY A 36 -3.18 15.64 -17.81
N SER A 37 -3.75 16.73 -18.34
CA SER A 37 -5.19 17.00 -18.24
C SER A 37 -6.02 15.97 -19.02
N SER A 38 -7.34 15.97 -18.83
CA SER A 38 -8.28 15.11 -19.58
C SER A 38 -8.25 15.27 -21.11
N THR A 39 -7.62 16.32 -21.62
CA THR A 39 -7.42 16.60 -23.05
C THR A 39 -6.04 16.18 -23.58
N SER A 40 -5.15 15.69 -22.70
CA SER A 40 -3.84 15.16 -23.06
C SER A 40 -3.97 13.85 -23.83
N SER A 41 -3.14 13.64 -24.86
CA SER A 41 -3.06 12.35 -25.56
C SER A 41 -2.54 11.21 -24.69
N ARG A 42 -1.90 11.55 -23.55
CA ARG A 42 -1.39 10.60 -22.55
C ARG A 42 -2.43 10.23 -21.49
N PHE A 43 -3.56 10.94 -21.45
CA PHE A 43 -4.60 10.71 -20.46
C PHE A 43 -5.29 9.38 -20.71
N VAL A 44 -5.44 8.57 -19.67
CA VAL A 44 -6.18 7.30 -19.70
C VAL A 44 -7.58 7.56 -19.13
N PRO A 45 -8.65 7.48 -19.94
CA PRO A 45 -10.01 7.67 -19.47
C PRO A 45 -10.39 6.70 -18.35
N ARG A 46 -11.27 7.12 -17.44
CA ARG A 46 -11.68 6.32 -16.28
C ARG A 46 -12.17 4.92 -16.65
N ASP A 47 -13.00 4.81 -17.68
CA ASP A 47 -13.56 3.52 -18.09
C ASP A 47 -12.47 2.54 -18.58
N MET A 48 -11.36 3.06 -19.10
CA MET A 48 -10.23 2.24 -19.51
C MET A 48 -9.49 1.65 -18.29
N TRP A 49 -9.54 2.29 -17.12
CA TRP A 49 -8.98 1.72 -15.89
C TRP A 49 -9.75 0.47 -15.41
N THR A 50 -11.03 0.31 -15.78
CA THR A 50 -11.74 -0.94 -15.55
C THR A 50 -11.23 -2.07 -16.45
N VAL A 51 -10.90 -1.75 -17.71
CA VAL A 51 -10.28 -2.71 -18.65
C VAL A 51 -8.87 -3.10 -18.19
N ILE A 52 -8.06 -2.11 -17.78
CA ILE A 52 -6.72 -2.34 -17.22
C ILE A 52 -6.81 -3.18 -15.94
N HIS A 53 -7.75 -2.89 -15.06
CA HIS A 53 -7.92 -3.67 -13.83
C HIS A 53 -8.27 -5.13 -14.12
N GLN A 54 -9.14 -5.41 -15.08
CA GLN A 54 -9.43 -6.78 -15.49
C GLN A 54 -8.19 -7.48 -16.07
N ASP A 55 -7.42 -6.80 -16.93
CA ASP A 55 -6.18 -7.35 -17.48
C ASP A 55 -5.11 -7.60 -16.40
N ILE A 56 -5.05 -6.78 -15.34
CA ILE A 56 -4.23 -7.04 -14.15
C ILE A 56 -4.67 -8.32 -13.46
N LEU A 57 -5.98 -8.52 -13.23
CA LEU A 57 -6.50 -9.74 -12.61
C LEU A 57 -6.20 -10.97 -13.47
N ASP A 58 -6.40 -10.87 -14.79
CA ASP A 58 -6.12 -11.96 -15.73
C ASP A 58 -4.64 -12.39 -15.70
N GLN A 59 -3.71 -11.45 -15.44
CA GLN A 59 -2.28 -11.72 -15.34
C GLN A 59 -1.83 -12.15 -13.94
N CYS A 60 -2.49 -11.68 -12.87
CA CYS A 60 -1.93 -11.71 -11.53
C CYS A 60 -2.78 -12.38 -10.45
N ASP A 61 -4.10 -12.52 -10.62
CA ASP A 61 -5.01 -13.03 -9.57
C ASP A 61 -4.61 -14.44 -9.12
N GLY A 62 -4.36 -15.34 -10.08
CA GLY A 62 -3.96 -16.72 -9.79
C GLY A 62 -2.57 -16.92 -9.17
N LEU A 63 -1.77 -15.87 -8.93
CA LEU A 63 -0.38 -16.01 -8.44
C LEU A 63 -0.29 -16.53 -7.01
N ASP A 64 -1.34 -16.37 -6.21
CA ASP A 64 -1.48 -16.91 -4.85
C ASP A 64 -2.22 -18.27 -4.79
N GLY A 65 -2.52 -18.85 -5.96
CA GLY A 65 -3.10 -20.18 -6.08
C GLY A 65 -4.62 -20.21 -6.17
N TYR A 66 -5.31 -19.06 -6.10
CA TYR A 66 -6.75 -18.98 -6.29
C TYR A 66 -7.14 -17.76 -7.16
N VAL A 67 -8.31 -17.79 -7.77
CA VAL A 67 -8.81 -16.71 -8.63
C VAL A 67 -10.10 -16.18 -7.99
N ASP A 68 -9.98 -15.10 -7.22
CA ASP A 68 -11.10 -14.46 -6.51
C ASP A 68 -11.19 -12.94 -6.71
N GLY A 69 -10.40 -12.39 -7.63
CA GLY A 69 -10.32 -10.96 -7.91
C GLY A 69 -9.54 -10.19 -6.83
N ILE A 70 -8.69 -10.87 -6.05
CA ILE A 70 -7.88 -10.28 -4.99
C ILE A 70 -6.43 -10.69 -5.18
N LEU A 71 -5.54 -9.72 -5.36
CA LEU A 71 -4.11 -9.98 -5.31
C LEU A 71 -3.68 -10.14 -3.84
N GLU A 72 -3.44 -11.39 -3.37
CA GLU A 72 -2.94 -11.63 -2.00
C GLU A 72 -1.51 -11.11 -1.78
N ASP A 73 -0.71 -11.02 -2.84
CA ASP A 73 0.61 -10.40 -2.81
C ASP A 73 0.92 -9.63 -4.11
N PRO A 74 0.54 -8.33 -4.20
CA PRO A 74 0.82 -7.50 -5.37
C PRO A 74 2.30 -7.36 -5.72
N MET A 75 3.22 -7.72 -4.81
CA MET A 75 4.66 -7.68 -5.10
C MET A 75 5.09 -8.79 -6.07
N LEU A 76 4.27 -9.84 -6.24
CA LEU A 76 4.45 -10.89 -7.25
C LEU A 76 3.92 -10.49 -8.63
N CYS A 77 3.04 -9.49 -8.69
CA CYS A 77 2.44 -9.03 -9.93
C CYS A 77 3.39 -8.10 -10.69
N ASP A 78 4.00 -8.61 -11.75
CA ASP A 78 4.77 -7.81 -12.72
C ASP A 78 3.90 -7.51 -13.95
N TYR A 79 2.93 -6.62 -13.76
CA TYR A 79 1.92 -6.31 -14.76
C TYR A 79 2.52 -5.68 -16.02
N ASN A 80 2.11 -6.19 -17.19
CA ASN A 80 2.47 -5.61 -18.48
C ASN A 80 1.22 -5.26 -19.33
N PRO A 81 0.99 -3.98 -19.68
CA PRO A 81 -0.15 -3.56 -20.49
C PRO A 81 0.02 -3.76 -22.01
N ASP A 82 1.10 -4.41 -22.49
CA ASP A 82 1.35 -4.61 -23.93
C ASP A 82 0.19 -5.30 -24.65
N GLY A 83 -0.47 -6.24 -23.99
CA GLY A 83 -1.63 -6.95 -24.54
C GLY A 83 -2.84 -6.04 -24.80
N LEU A 84 -2.90 -4.88 -24.14
CA LEU A 84 -3.96 -3.89 -24.31
C LEU A 84 -3.64 -2.82 -25.35
N VAL A 85 -2.46 -2.81 -25.98
CA VAL A 85 -2.14 -1.81 -27.01
C VAL A 85 -3.02 -2.00 -28.24
N CYS A 86 -3.61 -0.91 -28.73
CA CYS A 86 -4.53 -0.94 -29.87
C CYS A 86 -3.87 -1.49 -31.14
N ALA A 87 -4.52 -2.47 -31.77
CA ALA A 87 -4.22 -2.83 -33.15
C ALA A 87 -4.48 -1.63 -34.08
N ALA A 88 -3.72 -1.53 -35.17
CA ALA A 88 -3.82 -0.42 -36.11
C ALA A 88 -5.27 -0.24 -36.60
N GLY A 89 -5.85 0.94 -36.34
CA GLY A 89 -7.20 1.29 -36.78
C GLY A 89 -8.36 0.98 -35.81
N ASN A 90 -8.10 0.44 -34.62
CA ASN A 90 -9.13 0.24 -33.59
C ASN A 90 -9.40 1.52 -32.76
N GLY A 91 -10.64 1.65 -32.28
CA GLY A 91 -11.05 2.73 -31.38
C GLY A 91 -10.50 2.56 -29.96
N THR A 92 -10.26 3.67 -29.27
CA THR A 92 -9.56 3.74 -27.95
C THR A 92 -10.44 3.40 -26.75
N THR A 93 -11.60 2.77 -26.94
CA THR A 93 -12.55 2.48 -25.85
C THR A 93 -12.26 1.17 -25.13
N SER A 94 -11.47 0.28 -25.74
CA SER A 94 -11.14 -1.05 -25.21
C SER A 94 -9.66 -1.40 -25.33
N CYS A 95 -8.80 -0.44 -25.68
CA CYS A 95 -7.37 -0.61 -25.85
C CYS A 95 -6.65 0.73 -25.61
N LEU A 96 -5.35 0.64 -25.32
CA LEU A 96 -4.47 1.77 -25.06
C LEU A 96 -3.74 2.19 -26.33
N THR A 97 -3.64 3.49 -26.54
CA THR A 97 -2.60 4.03 -27.43
C THR A 97 -1.22 3.79 -26.83
N ASP A 98 -0.15 3.86 -27.65
CA ASP A 98 1.22 3.72 -27.14
C ASP A 98 1.52 4.72 -26.02
N ALA A 99 1.08 5.97 -26.17
CA ALA A 99 1.26 7.01 -25.17
C ALA A 99 0.58 6.68 -23.83
N GLN A 100 -0.63 6.13 -23.88
CA GLN A 100 -1.36 5.66 -22.70
C GLN A 100 -0.70 4.44 -22.07
N ALA A 101 -0.25 3.46 -22.87
CA ALA A 101 0.47 2.30 -22.37
C ALA A 101 1.80 2.68 -21.68
N THR A 102 2.51 3.68 -22.20
CA THR A 102 3.70 4.25 -21.54
C THR A 102 3.34 4.89 -20.18
N VAL A 103 2.22 5.61 -20.08
CA VAL A 103 1.75 6.16 -18.79
C VAL A 103 1.42 5.04 -17.81
N VAL A 104 0.68 4.01 -18.24
CA VAL A 104 0.32 2.86 -17.39
C VAL A 104 1.56 2.15 -16.85
N ARG A 105 2.56 1.87 -17.70
CA ARG A 105 3.86 1.32 -17.25
C ARG A 105 4.55 2.21 -16.23
N SER A 106 4.51 3.53 -16.45
CA SER A 106 5.15 4.50 -15.56
C SER A 106 4.46 4.57 -14.20
N ILE A 107 3.14 4.43 -14.14
CA ILE A 107 2.36 4.36 -12.88
C ILE A 107 2.79 3.15 -12.04
N PHE A 108 3.02 2.01 -12.69
CA PHE A 108 3.49 0.78 -12.05
C PHE A 108 5.02 0.66 -11.99
N SER A 109 5.73 1.79 -12.14
CA SER A 109 7.18 1.89 -11.98
C SER A 109 7.53 2.78 -10.78
N ALA A 110 8.69 2.55 -10.17
CA ALA A 110 9.15 3.36 -9.07
C ALA A 110 9.52 4.79 -9.53
N LEU A 111 9.21 5.79 -8.71
CA LEU A 111 9.65 7.16 -8.95
C LEU A 111 11.11 7.31 -8.55
N ARG A 112 11.93 7.79 -9.49
CA ARG A 112 13.35 8.08 -9.29
C ARG A 112 13.64 9.54 -9.59
N ASP A 113 14.61 10.11 -8.90
CA ASP A 113 15.11 11.45 -9.20
C ASP A 113 16.10 11.41 -10.38
N SER A 114 16.63 12.59 -10.73
CA SER A 114 17.56 12.75 -11.86
C SER A 114 18.88 12.00 -11.70
N SER A 115 19.26 11.61 -10.49
CA SER A 115 20.44 10.79 -10.19
C SER A 115 20.17 9.28 -10.26
N GLY A 116 18.91 8.90 -10.45
CA GLY A 116 18.45 7.51 -10.41
C GLY A 116 18.16 6.98 -9.00
N ARG A 117 18.27 7.81 -7.96
CA ARG A 117 17.92 7.43 -6.58
C ARG A 117 16.42 7.21 -6.47
N LEU A 118 16.04 6.17 -5.72
CA LEU A 118 14.65 5.85 -5.44
C LEU A 118 14.03 6.92 -4.53
N VAL A 119 13.05 7.65 -5.06
CA VAL A 119 12.22 8.58 -4.30
C VAL A 119 11.14 7.77 -3.58
N HIS A 120 10.28 7.11 -4.34
CA HIS A 120 9.14 6.36 -3.82
C HIS A 120 8.86 5.11 -4.67
N PRO A 121 8.43 3.98 -4.10
CA PRO A 121 8.06 2.79 -4.87
C PRO A 121 6.89 3.06 -5.84
N ARG A 122 6.66 2.10 -6.73
CA ARG A 122 5.54 2.12 -7.69
C ARG A 122 4.19 2.17 -6.98
N MET A 123 3.12 2.51 -7.70
CA MET A 123 1.79 2.08 -7.26
C MET A 123 1.70 0.55 -7.38
N GLN A 124 1.12 -0.14 -6.40
CA GLN A 124 0.89 -1.58 -6.52
C GLN A 124 -0.31 -1.88 -7.45
N PRO A 125 -0.20 -2.89 -8.33
CA PRO A 125 -1.33 -3.36 -9.12
C PRO A 125 -2.53 -3.80 -8.25
N GLY A 126 -3.74 -3.62 -8.77
CA GLY A 126 -5.02 -3.91 -8.12
C GLY A 126 -5.74 -2.67 -7.57
N SER A 127 -5.04 -1.54 -7.42
CA SER A 127 -5.55 -0.30 -6.79
C SER A 127 -6.21 0.69 -7.78
N GLU A 128 -6.23 0.36 -9.07
CA GLU A 128 -6.46 1.29 -10.17
C GLU A 128 -7.85 1.92 -10.15
N LEU A 129 -8.86 1.15 -9.74
CA LEU A 129 -10.25 1.63 -9.68
C LEU A 129 -10.39 2.78 -8.67
N GLY A 130 -9.67 2.71 -7.55
CA GLY A 130 -9.61 3.79 -6.58
C GLY A 130 -8.65 4.90 -7.03
N ALA A 131 -7.46 4.53 -7.49
CA ALA A 131 -6.40 5.48 -7.83
C ALA A 131 -6.77 6.36 -9.05
N SER A 132 -7.59 5.85 -9.98
CA SER A 132 -8.14 6.64 -11.09
C SER A 132 -9.11 7.74 -10.66
N GLN A 133 -9.65 7.67 -9.43
CA GLN A 133 -10.47 8.72 -8.85
C GLN A 133 -9.65 9.75 -8.08
N VAL A 134 -8.43 9.37 -7.66
CA VAL A 134 -7.55 10.20 -6.82
C VAL A 134 -6.45 10.87 -7.64
N TYR A 135 -5.64 10.08 -8.35
CA TYR A 135 -4.41 10.54 -9.00
C TYR A 135 -4.53 10.62 -10.53
N TYR A 136 -5.31 9.74 -11.16
CA TYR A 136 -5.32 9.65 -12.63
C TYR A 136 -6.48 10.41 -13.28
N GLY A 137 -7.16 11.27 -12.52
CA GLY A 137 -8.31 12.05 -12.96
C GLY A 137 -7.98 13.27 -13.83
N GLY A 138 -6.70 13.51 -14.12
CA GLY A 138 -6.25 14.61 -14.98
C GLY A 138 -6.31 15.98 -14.30
N ALA A 139 -6.11 15.99 -12.99
CA ALA A 139 -6.01 17.19 -12.17
C ALA A 139 -4.86 17.05 -11.15
N PRO A 140 -4.23 18.14 -10.72
CA PRO A 140 -3.25 18.11 -9.65
C PRO A 140 -3.82 17.57 -8.34
N PHE A 141 -3.02 16.81 -7.60
CA PHE A 141 -3.39 16.37 -6.25
C PHE A 141 -3.26 17.54 -5.26
N GLN A 142 -4.34 17.84 -4.54
CA GLN A 142 -4.43 19.04 -3.69
C GLN A 142 -3.37 19.04 -2.58
N TYR A 143 -3.18 17.92 -1.87
CA TYR A 143 -2.23 17.89 -0.74
C TYR A 143 -0.79 18.11 -1.19
N THR A 144 -0.40 17.58 -2.35
CA THR A 144 0.89 17.91 -2.95
C THR A 144 0.99 19.37 -3.32
N THR A 145 -0.04 19.91 -3.97
CA THR A 145 -0.07 21.31 -4.38
C THR A 145 0.13 22.25 -3.19
N GLU A 146 -0.58 22.02 -2.08
CA GLU A 146 -0.48 22.83 -0.88
C GLU A 146 0.86 22.66 -0.15
N TRP A 147 1.37 21.43 -0.06
CA TRP A 147 2.69 21.18 0.55
C TRP A 147 3.80 21.93 -0.18
N PHE A 148 3.84 21.83 -1.51
CA PHE A 148 4.86 22.50 -2.30
C PHE A 148 4.72 24.02 -2.26
N ARG A 149 3.50 24.54 -2.40
CA ARG A 149 3.25 25.99 -2.31
C ARG A 149 3.63 26.56 -0.96
N TYR A 150 3.08 26.03 0.12
CA TYR A 150 3.13 26.70 1.42
C TYR A 150 4.28 26.24 2.29
N VAL A 151 4.76 25.01 2.12
CA VAL A 151 5.83 24.46 2.96
C VAL A 151 7.14 24.35 2.22
N VAL A 152 7.20 23.93 0.96
CA VAL A 152 8.48 23.81 0.23
C VAL A 152 8.97 25.18 -0.26
N PHE A 153 8.16 25.86 -1.07
CA PHE A 153 8.55 27.13 -1.72
C PHE A 153 8.17 28.38 -0.93
N GLY A 154 7.06 28.35 -0.19
CA GLY A 154 6.47 29.57 0.35
C GLY A 154 5.90 30.48 -0.75
N ASP A 155 5.49 29.90 -1.88
CA ASP A 155 4.94 30.58 -3.06
C ASP A 155 3.59 29.96 -3.44
N ALA A 156 2.50 30.70 -3.23
CA ALA A 156 1.15 30.27 -3.55
C ALA A 156 0.88 30.18 -5.07
N SER A 157 1.74 30.76 -5.90
CA SER A 157 1.59 30.78 -7.37
C SER A 157 2.23 29.60 -8.08
N TRP A 158 3.00 28.76 -7.37
CA TRP A 158 3.64 27.57 -7.95
C TRP A 158 2.62 26.66 -8.64
N ASP A 159 2.96 26.22 -9.85
CA ASP A 159 2.10 25.38 -10.69
C ASP A 159 2.46 23.89 -10.51
N PRO A 160 1.57 23.05 -9.97
CA PRO A 160 1.84 21.62 -9.83
C PRO A 160 2.04 20.87 -11.14
N ALA A 161 1.67 21.44 -12.30
CA ALA A 161 1.97 20.87 -13.61
C ALA A 161 3.47 20.84 -13.92
N THR A 162 4.27 21.68 -13.26
CA THR A 162 5.71 21.84 -13.52
C THR A 162 6.60 21.08 -12.54
N LEU A 163 6.01 20.26 -11.65
CA LEU A 163 6.75 19.45 -10.67
C LEU A 163 7.91 18.70 -11.34
N SER A 164 9.13 18.99 -10.88
CA SER A 164 10.38 18.49 -11.45
C SER A 164 11.18 17.70 -10.43
N SER A 165 12.20 16.95 -10.89
CA SER A 165 13.12 16.25 -9.97
C SER A 165 13.83 17.19 -9.00
N ALA A 166 14.13 18.44 -9.40
CA ALA A 166 14.76 19.42 -8.52
C ALA A 166 13.83 19.82 -7.36
N ASP A 167 12.52 19.92 -7.62
CA ASP A 167 11.52 20.21 -6.59
C ASP A 167 11.40 19.05 -5.60
N ILE A 168 11.42 17.82 -6.11
CA ILE A 168 11.41 16.58 -5.31
C ILE A 168 12.64 16.54 -4.39
N ASP A 169 13.82 16.82 -4.95
CA ASP A 169 15.07 16.85 -4.19
C ASP A 169 15.05 17.95 -3.13
N LEU A 170 14.52 19.14 -3.46
CA LEU A 170 14.36 20.22 -2.50
C LEU A 170 13.40 19.85 -1.36
N ALA A 171 12.25 19.24 -1.67
CA ALA A 171 11.29 18.81 -0.65
C ALA A 171 11.90 17.77 0.30
N SER A 172 12.62 16.79 -0.26
CA SER A 172 13.35 15.77 0.51
C SER A 172 14.44 16.39 1.40
N GLN A 173 15.19 17.37 0.91
CA GLN A 173 16.22 18.06 1.69
C GLN A 173 15.64 18.96 2.78
N LYS A 174 14.51 19.64 2.51
CA LYS A 174 13.90 20.59 3.46
C LYS A 174 13.40 19.89 4.71
N ASN A 175 12.76 18.72 4.56
CA ASN A 175 12.31 17.82 5.62
C ASN A 175 11.96 18.51 6.96
N PRO A 176 10.98 19.43 6.97
CA PRO A 176 10.71 20.26 8.13
C PRO A 176 10.37 19.40 9.34
N PHE A 177 11.10 19.60 10.44
CA PHE A 177 10.91 18.88 11.71
C PHE A 177 11.03 17.35 11.63
N GLY A 178 11.66 16.81 10.59
CA GLY A 178 11.77 15.36 10.41
C GLY A 178 10.47 14.68 9.94
N ILE A 179 9.56 15.43 9.31
CA ILE A 179 8.27 14.92 8.83
C ILE A 179 8.38 13.69 7.92
N GLU A 180 9.53 13.49 7.26
CA GLU A 180 9.82 12.28 6.47
C GLU A 180 9.47 11.00 7.24
N SER A 181 9.66 10.98 8.58
CA SER A 181 9.25 9.87 9.45
C SER A 181 9.74 8.50 8.97
N PHE A 182 10.99 8.44 8.50
CA PHE A 182 11.59 7.27 7.85
C PHE A 182 12.89 6.82 8.54
N GLN A 183 12.98 7.00 9.86
CA GLN A 183 14.14 6.53 10.64
C GLN A 183 14.06 5.01 10.85
N GLY A 184 15.11 4.28 10.47
CA GLY A 184 15.18 2.82 10.62
C GLY A 184 15.59 2.32 12.02
N ASP A 185 16.24 3.16 12.83
CA ASP A 185 16.66 2.75 14.18
C ASP A 185 15.49 2.90 15.17
N LEU A 186 14.92 1.76 15.59
CA LEU A 186 13.87 1.67 16.59
C LEU A 186 14.40 1.11 17.93
N SER A 187 15.72 1.18 18.19
CA SER A 187 16.32 0.58 19.39
C SER A 187 15.68 1.10 20.68
N LYS A 188 15.34 2.39 20.75
CA LYS A 188 14.67 2.97 21.93
C LYS A 188 13.26 2.41 22.15
N LEU A 189 12.52 2.13 21.08
CA LEU A 189 11.20 1.48 21.16
C LEU A 189 11.36 0.05 21.71
N ARG A 190 12.28 -0.71 21.13
CA ARG A 190 12.60 -2.08 21.56
C ARG A 190 13.04 -2.14 23.03
N ASP A 191 14.03 -1.33 23.39
CA ASP A 191 14.64 -1.33 24.72
C ASP A 191 13.68 -0.78 25.79
N GLY A 192 12.71 0.06 25.39
CA GLY A 192 11.61 0.53 26.24
C GLY A 192 10.52 -0.52 26.49
N GLY A 193 10.55 -1.65 25.78
CA GLY A 193 9.56 -2.73 25.89
C GLY A 193 8.28 -2.52 25.06
N SER A 194 8.15 -1.38 24.39
CA SER A 194 6.98 -1.01 23.59
C SER A 194 6.80 -1.92 22.36
N LYS A 195 5.55 -2.10 21.93
CA LYS A 195 5.17 -2.92 20.77
C LYS A 195 4.62 -2.08 19.63
N LEU A 196 4.96 -2.44 18.40
CA LEU A 196 4.50 -1.83 17.16
C LEU A 196 3.83 -2.87 16.27
N LEU A 197 2.52 -2.70 16.05
CA LEU A 197 1.75 -3.42 15.05
C LEU A 197 1.50 -2.48 13.87
N HIS A 198 2.20 -2.72 12.79
CA HIS A 198 2.02 -2.03 11.52
C HIS A 198 1.12 -2.88 10.62
N TRP A 199 0.22 -2.25 9.87
CA TRP A 199 -0.50 -2.93 8.79
C TRP A 199 -0.70 -2.02 7.58
N HIS A 200 -0.88 -2.62 6.40
CA HIS A 200 -1.20 -1.89 5.18
C HIS A 200 -2.18 -2.70 4.31
N GLY A 201 -3.21 -2.04 3.77
CA GLY A 201 -4.09 -2.63 2.78
C GLY A 201 -3.40 -2.81 1.44
N LEU A 202 -3.51 -3.99 0.83
CA LEU A 202 -2.79 -4.32 -0.41
C LEU A 202 -3.43 -3.74 -1.68
N GLN A 203 -4.60 -3.13 -1.56
CA GLN A 203 -5.32 -2.45 -2.64
C GLN A 203 -5.42 -0.92 -2.40
N ASP A 204 -4.52 -0.36 -1.57
CA ASP A 204 -4.55 1.05 -1.18
C ASP A 204 -4.35 2.00 -2.38
N PRO A 205 -5.35 2.81 -2.78
CA PRO A 205 -5.24 3.71 -3.92
C PRO A 205 -4.59 5.06 -3.62
N ILE A 206 -4.22 5.33 -2.36
CA ILE A 206 -3.73 6.63 -1.89
C ILE A 206 -2.25 6.52 -1.50
N ILE A 207 -1.90 5.56 -0.65
CA ILE A 207 -0.53 5.33 -0.24
C ILE A 207 -0.17 3.94 -0.74
N THR A 208 0.84 3.82 -1.60
CA THR A 208 1.20 2.49 -2.08
C THR A 208 1.60 1.57 -0.93
N SER A 209 1.09 0.34 -0.94
CA SER A 209 1.44 -0.65 0.06
C SER A 209 2.92 -1.06 -0.01
N ASP A 210 3.58 -0.86 -1.16
CA ASP A 210 5.01 -1.15 -1.36
C ASP A 210 5.94 -0.31 -0.46
N ILE A 211 5.47 0.82 0.11
CA ILE A 211 6.27 1.64 1.04
C ILE A 211 6.49 0.93 2.38
N SER A 212 5.55 0.11 2.81
CA SER A 212 5.58 -0.53 4.13
C SER A 212 6.59 -1.68 4.21
N PRO A 213 6.68 -2.61 3.23
CA PRO A 213 7.82 -3.53 3.11
C PRO A 213 9.15 -2.79 3.05
N ARG A 214 9.27 -1.73 2.24
CA ARG A 214 10.51 -0.92 2.16
C ARG A 214 10.93 -0.37 3.53
N TYR A 215 9.98 0.14 4.32
CA TYR A 215 10.29 0.63 5.66
C TYR A 215 10.64 -0.50 6.63
N TYR A 216 9.91 -1.62 6.59
CA TYR A 216 10.23 -2.80 7.42
C TYR A 216 11.66 -3.28 7.17
N GLU A 217 12.03 -3.41 5.90
CA GLU A 217 13.38 -3.82 5.49
C GLU A 217 14.44 -2.78 5.85
N HIS A 218 14.12 -1.48 5.75
CA HIS A 218 15.00 -0.42 6.20
C HIS A 218 15.27 -0.50 7.71
N VAL A 219 14.24 -0.79 8.52
CA VAL A 219 14.39 -1.01 9.97
C VAL A 219 15.26 -2.23 10.25
N ALA A 220 14.95 -3.37 9.63
CA ALA A 220 15.72 -4.60 9.75
C ALA A 220 17.21 -4.38 9.44
N SER A 221 17.50 -3.72 8.31
CA SER A 221 18.87 -3.41 7.90
C SER A 221 19.56 -2.43 8.85
N THR A 222 18.88 -1.38 9.29
CA THR A 222 19.48 -0.32 10.12
C THR A 222 19.82 -0.84 11.52
N MET A 223 18.95 -1.68 12.08
CA MET A 223 19.15 -2.29 13.39
C MET A 223 20.00 -3.58 13.32
N ALA A 224 20.33 -4.04 12.11
CA ALA A 224 20.96 -5.34 11.86
C ALA A 224 20.21 -6.50 12.53
N GLN A 225 18.88 -6.51 12.41
CA GLN A 225 18.00 -7.52 12.99
C GLN A 225 17.30 -8.35 11.91
N THR A 226 17.17 -9.64 12.18
CA THR A 226 16.35 -10.58 11.40
C THR A 226 14.85 -10.33 11.62
N PRO A 227 13.97 -10.79 10.71
CA PRO A 227 12.52 -10.74 10.95
C PRO A 227 12.09 -11.36 12.29
N GLU A 228 12.74 -12.45 12.70
CA GLU A 228 12.47 -13.14 13.95
C GLU A 228 12.86 -12.29 15.17
N GLU A 229 13.94 -11.51 15.11
CA GLU A 229 14.33 -10.57 16.17
C GLU A 229 13.45 -9.31 16.18
N LEU A 230 12.93 -8.89 15.02
CA LEU A 230 11.94 -7.82 14.95
C LEU A 230 10.59 -8.27 15.54
N ASP A 231 10.20 -9.54 15.36
CA ASP A 231 8.92 -10.10 15.83
C ASP A 231 8.68 -9.94 17.35
N ASP A 232 9.73 -9.67 18.14
CA ASP A 232 9.67 -9.38 19.58
C ASP A 232 9.00 -8.03 19.90
N PHE A 233 9.07 -7.05 18.99
CA PHE A 233 8.56 -5.70 19.23
C PHE A 233 7.92 -5.01 18.03
N TYR A 234 8.20 -5.44 16.80
CA TYR A 234 7.69 -4.85 15.57
C TYR A 234 7.20 -5.92 14.58
N ARG A 235 5.87 -5.98 14.40
CA ARG A 235 5.22 -6.86 13.41
C ARG A 235 4.47 -6.05 12.37
N PHE A 236 4.66 -6.40 11.10
CA PHE A 236 3.98 -5.76 9.96
C PHE A 236 3.04 -6.76 9.27
N PHE A 237 1.76 -6.41 9.10
CA PHE A 237 0.74 -7.24 8.46
C PHE A 237 0.28 -6.68 7.11
N ARG A 238 0.20 -7.56 6.12
CA ARG A 238 -0.27 -7.23 4.77
C ARG A 238 -1.70 -7.71 4.59
N VAL A 239 -2.64 -6.78 4.42
CA VAL A 239 -4.07 -7.06 4.50
C VAL A 239 -4.66 -7.10 3.08
N SER A 240 -4.91 -8.31 2.57
CA SER A 240 -5.36 -8.51 1.19
C SER A 240 -6.74 -7.91 0.91
N GLY A 241 -6.93 -7.44 -0.32
CA GLY A 241 -8.17 -6.83 -0.80
C GLY A 241 -8.66 -5.63 0.02
N THR A 242 -7.78 -4.97 0.76
CA THR A 242 -8.10 -3.79 1.58
C THR A 242 -7.59 -2.52 0.92
N ASN A 243 -8.48 -1.54 0.73
CA ASN A 243 -8.17 -0.20 0.24
C ASN A 243 -7.55 0.67 1.34
N HIS A 244 -7.47 1.99 1.12
CA HIS A 244 -6.91 2.93 2.09
C HIS A 244 -7.69 2.94 3.41
N CYS A 245 -7.03 2.45 4.46
CA CYS A 245 -7.55 2.32 5.83
C CYS A 245 -8.80 1.42 6.03
N SER A 246 -9.52 1.02 4.97
CA SER A 246 -10.73 0.17 5.01
C SER A 246 -11.35 -0.07 3.65
N GLY A 247 -12.32 -0.99 3.61
CA GLY A 247 -13.09 -1.28 2.41
C GLY A 247 -12.21 -1.97 1.37
N GLY A 248 -12.78 -2.22 0.20
CA GLY A 248 -12.18 -3.12 -0.79
C GLY A 248 -12.88 -4.48 -0.80
N PRO A 249 -12.53 -5.35 -1.77
CA PRO A 249 -13.20 -6.62 -2.01
C PRO A 249 -12.82 -7.73 -1.01
N GLY A 250 -11.77 -7.53 -0.21
CA GLY A 250 -11.19 -8.55 0.65
C GLY A 250 -11.86 -8.76 2.01
N ALA A 251 -11.17 -9.49 2.87
CA ALA A 251 -11.52 -9.66 4.28
C ALA A 251 -10.99 -8.47 5.10
N THR A 252 -11.66 -7.32 4.97
CA THR A 252 -11.10 -6.01 5.36
C THR A 252 -11.45 -5.55 6.79
N PHE A 253 -12.35 -6.27 7.47
CA PHE A 253 -12.76 -5.92 8.83
C PHE A 253 -11.79 -6.47 9.86
N ILE A 254 -10.72 -5.70 10.14
CA ILE A 254 -9.63 -6.05 11.07
C ILE A 254 -9.66 -5.25 12.39
N GLY A 255 -10.69 -4.45 12.63
CA GLY A 255 -10.84 -3.72 13.91
C GLY A 255 -9.93 -2.50 14.13
N ASN A 256 -9.35 -1.92 13.08
CA ASN A 256 -8.52 -0.70 13.19
C ASN A 256 -9.33 0.57 13.48
N GLN A 257 -10.63 0.55 13.21
CA GLN A 257 -11.55 1.69 13.39
C GLN A 257 -12.99 1.17 13.48
N ALA A 258 -13.91 2.00 13.97
CA ALA A 258 -15.30 1.62 14.20
C ALA A 258 -16.00 0.99 12.97
N ARG A 259 -15.78 1.54 11.77
CA ARG A 259 -16.40 1.05 10.52
C ARG A 259 -15.84 -0.28 10.00
N SER A 260 -14.64 -0.67 10.45
CA SER A 260 -13.96 -1.91 10.06
C SER A 260 -13.88 -2.91 11.21
N ASN A 261 -14.69 -2.71 12.25
CA ASN A 261 -14.76 -3.61 13.39
C ASN A 261 -15.67 -4.79 13.10
N ALA A 262 -15.17 -6.03 13.18
CA ALA A 262 -16.00 -7.23 13.17
C ALA A 262 -16.49 -7.57 14.58
N THR A 263 -15.55 -7.93 15.47
CA THR A 263 -15.73 -8.20 16.90
C THR A 263 -14.59 -7.57 17.71
N LEU A 264 -14.62 -7.69 19.04
CA LEU A 264 -13.51 -7.31 19.92
C LEU A 264 -12.58 -8.49 20.24
N ASP A 265 -12.70 -9.61 19.52
CA ASP A 265 -11.77 -10.72 19.66
C ASP A 265 -10.37 -10.26 19.19
N PRO A 266 -9.30 -10.38 20.03
CA PRO A 266 -7.95 -10.01 19.65
C PRO A 266 -7.43 -10.67 18.36
N ASP A 267 -7.96 -11.83 17.96
CA ASP A 267 -7.55 -12.47 16.71
C ASP A 267 -8.12 -11.74 15.47
N VAL A 268 -9.20 -10.97 15.63
CA VAL A 268 -9.95 -10.30 14.55
C VAL A 268 -9.96 -8.77 14.70
N ASN A 269 -9.22 -8.25 15.69
CA ASN A 269 -9.22 -6.83 16.03
C ASN A 269 -7.80 -6.37 16.39
N VAL A 270 -7.17 -5.56 15.54
CA VAL A 270 -5.78 -5.11 15.72
C VAL A 270 -5.56 -4.27 16.98
N LEU A 271 -6.58 -3.53 17.44
CA LEU A 271 -6.47 -2.79 18.70
C LEU A 271 -6.43 -3.75 19.88
N MET A 272 -7.33 -4.74 19.91
CA MET A 272 -7.36 -5.75 20.97
C MET A 272 -6.16 -6.72 20.88
N ALA A 273 -5.64 -6.99 19.69
CA ALA A 273 -4.40 -7.72 19.48
C ALA A 273 -3.21 -7.01 20.12
N MET A 274 -3.13 -5.68 19.98
CA MET A 274 -2.10 -4.86 20.61
C MET A 274 -2.21 -4.89 22.14
N VAL A 275 -3.42 -4.76 22.69
CA VAL A 275 -3.67 -4.87 24.14
C VAL A 275 -3.17 -6.23 24.65
N ARG A 276 -3.58 -7.33 24.00
CA ARG A 276 -3.15 -8.68 24.37
C ARG A 276 -1.63 -8.85 24.28
N TRP A 277 -0.98 -8.27 23.27
CA TRP A 277 0.47 -8.35 23.12
C TRP A 277 1.20 -7.59 24.24
N VAL A 278 0.75 -6.39 24.59
CA VAL A 278 1.38 -5.56 25.63
C VAL A 278 1.14 -6.14 27.03
N GLU A 279 -0.09 -6.52 27.35
CA GLU A 279 -0.48 -6.90 28.72
C GLU A 279 -0.23 -8.37 29.04
N GLU A 280 -0.38 -9.26 28.05
CA GLU A 280 -0.27 -10.72 28.24
C GLU A 280 0.97 -11.33 27.57
N GLY A 281 1.74 -10.54 26.82
CA GLY A 281 2.91 -11.02 26.08
C GLY A 281 2.58 -11.91 24.88
N VAL A 282 1.31 -11.97 24.45
CA VAL A 282 0.87 -12.83 23.35
C VAL A 282 0.82 -12.03 22.05
N ALA A 283 1.91 -12.10 21.29
CA ALA A 283 2.06 -11.42 20.02
C ALA A 283 1.19 -12.06 18.91
N PRO A 284 0.57 -11.27 18.01
CA PRO A 284 -0.23 -11.82 16.92
C PRO A 284 0.66 -12.42 15.82
N ASP A 285 0.43 -13.67 15.44
CA ASP A 285 1.14 -14.28 14.28
C ASP A 285 0.47 -13.95 12.94
N THR A 286 -0.83 -13.70 12.98
CA THR A 286 -1.69 -13.28 11.87
C THR A 286 -2.73 -12.31 12.39
N ILE A 287 -3.33 -11.50 11.51
CA ILE A 287 -4.55 -10.74 11.81
C ILE A 287 -5.69 -11.33 11.00
N ARG A 288 -6.72 -11.86 11.65
CA ARG A 288 -7.89 -12.36 10.92
C ARG A 288 -8.73 -11.17 10.46
N GLY A 289 -9.00 -11.10 9.17
CA GLY A 289 -9.99 -10.21 8.60
C GLY A 289 -11.28 -10.95 8.29
N VAL A 290 -12.38 -10.21 8.28
CA VAL A 290 -13.72 -10.69 7.90
C VAL A 290 -14.19 -9.92 6.66
N ALA A 291 -14.77 -10.63 5.70
CA ALA A 291 -15.58 -10.06 4.63
C ALA A 291 -17.05 -10.36 4.93
N TYR A 292 -17.90 -9.35 4.89
CA TYR A 292 -19.35 -9.55 4.95
C TYR A 292 -19.93 -9.61 3.53
N VAL A 293 -21.09 -10.25 3.36
CA VAL A 293 -21.80 -10.25 2.07
C VAL A 293 -22.05 -8.80 1.63
N ASN A 294 -21.71 -8.51 0.37
CA ASN A 294 -21.72 -7.16 -0.23
C ASN A 294 -20.82 -6.14 0.50
N GLN A 295 -19.83 -6.60 1.28
CA GLN A 295 -18.97 -5.76 2.12
C GLN A 295 -19.76 -4.91 3.14
N THR A 296 -20.94 -5.38 3.55
CA THR A 296 -21.83 -4.68 4.49
C THR A 296 -22.07 -5.47 5.77
N LYS A 297 -21.55 -4.95 6.88
CA LYS A 297 -21.78 -5.52 8.22
C LYS A 297 -23.25 -5.54 8.64
N ALA A 298 -24.10 -4.70 8.03
CA ALA A 298 -25.52 -4.57 8.39
C ALA A 298 -26.30 -5.89 8.34
N SER A 299 -25.95 -6.80 7.42
CA SER A 299 -26.57 -8.14 7.35
C SER A 299 -26.09 -9.09 8.45
N GLY A 300 -24.91 -8.84 9.03
CA GLY A 300 -24.20 -9.76 9.93
C GLY A 300 -23.69 -11.04 9.27
N VAL A 301 -23.95 -11.25 7.97
CA VAL A 301 -23.59 -12.49 7.26
C VAL A 301 -22.16 -12.39 6.76
N VAL A 302 -21.28 -13.19 7.37
CA VAL A 302 -19.89 -13.37 6.92
C VAL A 302 -19.91 -14.12 5.58
N ASP A 303 -19.21 -13.58 4.58
CA ASP A 303 -19.00 -14.22 3.29
C ASP A 303 -17.74 -15.12 3.34
N PHE A 304 -16.61 -14.56 3.78
CA PHE A 304 -15.36 -15.29 3.97
C PHE A 304 -14.47 -14.63 5.02
N GLU A 305 -13.46 -15.37 5.46
CA GLU A 305 -12.43 -14.89 6.39
C GLU A 305 -11.04 -15.21 5.84
N ARG A 306 -10.06 -14.38 6.18
CA ARG A 306 -8.65 -14.60 5.85
C ARG A 306 -7.78 -14.30 7.05
N LYS A 307 -6.78 -15.15 7.32
CA LYS A 307 -5.70 -14.85 8.27
C LYS A 307 -4.59 -14.13 7.51
N HIS A 308 -4.52 -12.80 7.67
CA HIS A 308 -3.52 -11.97 7.00
C HIS A 308 -2.15 -12.18 7.62
N CYS A 309 -1.17 -12.48 6.78
CA CYS A 309 0.16 -12.89 7.21
C CYS A 309 1.01 -11.69 7.65
N ARG A 310 1.86 -11.92 8.65
CA ARG A 310 2.95 -10.99 8.95
C ARG A 310 4.04 -11.07 7.87
N TYR A 311 4.59 -9.93 7.49
CA TYR A 311 5.72 -9.83 6.59
C TYR A 311 6.99 -10.42 7.25
N PRO A 312 7.86 -11.15 6.54
CA PRO A 312 7.91 -11.35 5.08
C PRO A 312 7.08 -12.52 4.54
N TYR A 313 6.19 -13.13 5.33
CA TYR A 313 5.30 -14.19 4.84
C TYR A 313 4.23 -13.62 3.91
N ARG A 314 3.75 -14.45 2.99
CA ARG A 314 2.62 -14.19 2.10
C ARG A 314 1.55 -15.25 2.30
N ASN A 315 0.31 -14.92 2.00
CA ASN A 315 -0.77 -15.90 1.98
C ASN A 315 -0.73 -16.68 0.67
N GLU A 316 -1.00 -17.98 0.73
CA GLU A 316 -1.15 -18.84 -0.43
C GLU A 316 -2.29 -19.83 -0.18
N TYR A 317 -3.12 -20.06 -1.20
CA TYR A 317 -4.17 -21.06 -1.13
C TYR A 317 -3.56 -22.46 -1.22
N LYS A 318 -3.98 -23.37 -0.34
CA LYS A 318 -3.43 -24.74 -0.27
C LYS A 318 -3.83 -25.62 -1.46
N GLY A 319 -4.64 -25.12 -2.39
CA GLY A 319 -5.20 -25.90 -3.51
C GLY A 319 -6.32 -26.86 -3.09
N THR A 320 -6.63 -26.97 -1.80
CA THR A 320 -7.64 -27.87 -1.24
C THR A 320 -8.42 -27.18 -0.13
N GLY A 321 -9.67 -27.60 0.09
CA GLY A 321 -10.57 -27.00 1.08
C GLY A 321 -11.52 -25.97 0.49
N ASN A 322 -12.25 -25.27 1.35
CA ASN A 322 -13.13 -24.17 0.94
C ASN A 322 -12.30 -22.87 0.91
N PRO A 323 -12.11 -22.20 -0.24
CA PRO A 323 -11.31 -20.98 -0.34
C PRO A 323 -11.86 -19.81 0.48
N LYS A 324 -13.14 -19.84 0.87
CA LYS A 324 -13.76 -18.87 1.79
C LYS A 324 -13.41 -19.11 3.27
N SER A 325 -12.85 -20.27 3.61
CA SER A 325 -12.39 -20.58 4.96
C SER A 325 -10.93 -20.16 5.12
N ALA A 326 -10.63 -19.45 6.21
CA ALA A 326 -9.28 -19.03 6.54
C ALA A 326 -8.29 -20.20 6.73
N ASP A 327 -8.76 -21.41 7.01
CA ASP A 327 -7.90 -22.58 7.24
C ASP A 327 -7.43 -23.27 5.94
N SER A 328 -8.03 -22.92 4.81
CA SER A 328 -7.60 -23.40 3.48
C SER A 328 -6.44 -22.59 2.90
N TRP A 329 -5.92 -21.63 3.67
CA TRP A 329 -4.81 -20.75 3.33
C TRP A 329 -3.67 -20.92 4.33
N GLU A 330 -2.46 -20.59 3.92
CA GLU A 330 -1.29 -20.63 4.78
C GLU A 330 -0.32 -19.49 4.51
N CYS A 331 0.35 -19.06 5.59
CA CYS A 331 1.45 -18.13 5.49
C CYS A 331 2.72 -18.88 5.10
N VAL A 332 3.18 -18.64 3.86
CA VAL A 332 4.41 -19.21 3.32
C VAL A 332 5.49 -18.12 3.23
N PRO A 333 6.78 -18.47 3.25
CA PRO A 333 7.85 -17.50 3.03
C PRO A 333 7.69 -16.75 1.69
N GLY A 334 8.04 -15.46 1.66
CA GLY A 334 8.05 -14.67 0.43
C GLY A 334 9.04 -15.24 -0.61
N ARG A 335 8.64 -15.32 -1.90
CA ARG A 335 9.40 -16.02 -2.96
C ARG A 335 10.80 -15.43 -3.25
N ASN A 336 11.06 -14.17 -2.89
CA ASN A 336 12.29 -13.44 -3.26
C ASN A 336 13.09 -12.90 -2.07
N GLY A 337 12.79 -13.30 -0.82
CA GLY A 337 13.38 -12.66 0.36
C GLY A 337 12.99 -11.18 0.50
N LEU A 338 13.78 -10.42 1.27
CA LEU A 338 13.62 -8.98 1.46
C LEU A 338 14.04 -8.26 0.15
N LYS A 339 13.13 -7.49 -0.46
CA LYS A 339 13.23 -6.99 -1.86
C LYS A 339 14.04 -5.70 -2.02
N TYR A 340 14.21 -4.97 -0.93
CA TYR A 340 14.79 -3.65 -0.80
C TYR A 340 16.07 -3.62 0.06
N LEU A 341 16.59 -4.78 0.48
CA LEU A 341 17.92 -4.92 1.08
C LEU A 341 19.07 -4.73 0.09
#